data_AF-A0A8T7LM91-F1
#
_entry.id   AF-A0A8T7LM91-F1
#
_cell.length_a   1.000
_cell.length_b   1.000
_cell.length_c   1.000
_cell.angle_alpha   90.00
_cell.angle_beta   90.00
_cell.angle_gamma   90.00
#
_symmetry.space_group_name_H-M   'P 1'
#
loop_
_entity.id
_entity.type
_entity.pdbx_description
1 polymer ?
#
loop_
_entity_poly.entity_id
_entity_poly.type
_entity_poly.pdbx_seq_one_letter_code
_entity_poly.pdbx_strand_id
1 'polypeptide(L)'
;MSTYDRLRPLYTRQPEERVRLMCAELATPLAAAHTAIAQLLRFDRAQALSLLGGHFGELTEILRDSIVQLEQLIADGPALCERARANGGLSDQELHVYRHDIMTPLGNVRSVARLLGRTGTDGIPPDIAASTRNLDEAARELLDIIDALTAWQERAG
;
A
#
# COMPACT_ATOMS: atom_id res chain seq x y z
N MET A 1 6.27 -0.49 19.64
CA MET A 1 5.07 -1.33 19.38
C MET A 1 4.72 -1.13 17.92
N SER A 2 4.56 -2.19 17.13
CA SER A 2 4.30 -2.06 15.69
C SER A 2 2.87 -1.56 15.42
N THR A 3 2.63 -0.95 14.25
CA THR A 3 1.27 -0.56 13.81
C THR A 3 0.35 -1.78 13.78
N TYR A 4 0.88 -2.93 13.36
CA TYR A 4 0.17 -4.20 13.43
C TYR A 4 -0.26 -4.54 14.87
N ASP A 5 0.64 -4.53 15.86
CA ASP A 5 0.31 -4.87 17.25
C ASP A 5 -0.72 -3.93 17.86
N ARG A 6 -0.69 -2.64 17.47
CA ARG A 6 -1.64 -1.63 17.92
C ARG A 6 -3.04 -1.88 17.37
N LEU A 7 -3.15 -2.25 16.09
CA LEU A 7 -4.44 -2.38 15.39
C LEU A 7 -5.03 -3.78 15.50
N ARG A 8 -4.21 -4.81 15.67
CA ARG A 8 -4.64 -6.21 15.75
C ARG A 8 -5.78 -6.43 16.76
N PRO A 9 -5.80 -5.85 17.97
CA PRO A 9 -6.93 -6.01 18.90
C PRO A 9 -8.30 -5.55 18.36
N LEU A 10 -8.31 -4.72 17.30
CA LEU A 10 -9.52 -4.18 16.69
C LEU A 10 -10.11 -5.11 15.62
N TYR A 11 -9.49 -6.26 15.32
CA TYR A 11 -9.98 -7.22 14.33
C TYR A 11 -11.37 -7.80 14.67
N THR A 12 -11.76 -7.83 15.95
CA THR A 12 -13.07 -8.34 16.39
C THR A 12 -14.23 -7.40 16.10
N ARG A 13 -13.94 -6.17 15.66
CA ARG A 13 -14.97 -5.18 15.34
C ARG A 13 -15.76 -5.58 14.11
N GLN A 14 -16.95 -4.98 13.99
CA GLN A 14 -17.78 -5.17 12.81
C GLN A 14 -17.01 -4.82 11.53
N PRO A 15 -17.19 -5.56 10.42
CA PRO A 15 -16.45 -5.34 9.19
C PRO A 15 -16.47 -3.88 8.71
N GLU A 16 -17.60 -3.19 8.82
CA GLU A 16 -17.70 -1.75 8.50
C GLU A 16 -16.78 -0.86 9.35
N GLU A 17 -16.71 -1.10 10.66
CA GLU A 17 -15.80 -0.34 11.53
C GLU A 17 -14.35 -0.59 11.14
N ARG A 18 -14.01 -1.82 10.76
CA ARG A 18 -12.66 -2.19 10.30
C ARG A 18 -12.31 -1.49 8.99
N VAL A 19 -13.25 -1.40 8.03
CA VAL A 19 -13.05 -0.63 6.79
C VAL A 19 -12.82 0.85 7.10
N ARG A 20 -13.66 1.48 7.94
CA ARG A 20 -13.49 2.91 8.29
C ARG A 20 -12.15 3.18 8.99
N LEU A 21 -11.78 2.32 9.94
CA LEU A 21 -10.47 2.39 10.61
C LEU A 21 -9.33 2.20 9.61
N MET A 22 -9.44 1.22 8.72
CA MET A 22 -8.44 0.97 7.69
C MET A 22 -8.25 2.18 6.79
N CYS A 23 -9.33 2.77 6.24
CA CYS A 23 -9.22 3.98 5.42
C CYS A 23 -8.55 5.16 6.17
N ALA A 24 -8.86 5.34 7.46
CA ALA A 24 -8.25 6.38 8.28
C ALA A 24 -6.76 6.14 8.53
N GLU A 25 -6.39 4.91 8.91
CA GLU A 25 -5.02 4.53 9.25
C GLU A 25 -4.11 4.48 8.02
N LEU A 26 -4.65 4.11 6.85
CA LEU A 26 -3.88 4.06 5.60
C LEU A 26 -3.54 5.45 5.05
N ALA A 27 -4.24 6.52 5.44
CA ALA A 27 -4.08 7.85 4.85
C ALA A 27 -2.64 8.40 4.97
N THR A 28 -2.03 8.27 6.14
CA THR A 28 -0.66 8.74 6.39
C THR A 28 0.40 7.97 5.60
N PRO A 29 0.50 6.63 5.70
CA PRO A 29 1.50 5.89 4.92
C PRO A 29 1.23 5.94 3.41
N LEU A 30 -0.03 6.11 2.97
CA LEU A 30 -0.35 6.33 1.57
C LEU A 30 0.23 7.66 1.06
N ALA A 31 0.06 8.74 1.82
CA ALA A 31 0.66 10.03 1.48
C ALA A 31 2.20 9.98 1.46
N ALA A 32 2.81 9.21 2.37
CA ALA A 32 4.25 8.97 2.38
C ALA A 32 4.71 8.21 1.12
N ALA A 33 3.99 7.14 0.73
CA ALA A 33 4.26 6.39 -0.49
C ALA A 33 4.12 7.26 -1.73
N HIS A 34 3.04 8.05 -1.84
CA HIS A 34 2.83 9.00 -2.94
C HIS A 34 3.98 10.03 -3.03
N THR A 35 4.42 10.57 -1.89
CA THR A 35 5.55 11.53 -1.85
C THR A 35 6.85 10.88 -2.31
N ALA A 36 7.15 9.67 -1.85
CA ALA A 36 8.35 8.93 -2.25
C ALA A 36 8.33 8.60 -3.75
N ILE A 37 7.17 8.18 -4.28
CA ILE A 37 6.98 7.96 -5.72
C ILE A 37 7.18 9.25 -6.51
N ALA A 38 6.58 10.36 -6.05
CA ALA A 38 6.76 11.65 -6.71
C ALA A 38 8.22 12.10 -6.74
N GLN A 39 8.99 11.83 -5.68
CA GLN A 39 10.43 12.05 -5.65
C GLN A 39 11.15 11.15 -6.67
N LEU A 40 10.84 9.85 -6.71
CA LEU A 40 11.39 8.91 -7.70
C LEU A 40 11.11 9.34 -9.15
N LEU A 41 9.92 9.90 -9.41
CA LEU A 41 9.51 10.39 -10.73
C LEU A 41 10.19 11.69 -11.17
N ARG A 42 10.79 12.44 -10.24
CA ARG A 42 11.49 13.71 -10.53
C ARG A 42 12.93 13.52 -10.97
N PHE A 43 13.51 12.32 -10.80
CA PHE A 43 14.86 12.05 -11.27
C PHE A 43 14.89 11.95 -12.79
N ASP A 44 15.97 12.49 -13.39
CA ASP A 44 16.14 12.48 -14.83
C ASP A 44 16.14 11.05 -15.37
N ARG A 45 15.21 10.78 -16.30
CA ARG A 45 15.02 9.48 -16.95
C ARG A 45 16.32 9.00 -17.60
N ALA A 46 17.15 9.90 -18.12
CA ALA A 46 18.43 9.53 -18.74
C ALA A 46 19.45 9.01 -17.72
N GLN A 47 19.58 9.66 -16.56
CA GLN A 47 20.44 9.19 -15.47
C GLN A 47 19.92 7.90 -14.84
N ALA A 48 18.60 7.80 -14.64
CA ALA A 48 18.01 6.63 -14.04
C ALA A 48 18.06 5.39 -14.97
N LEU A 49 17.90 5.56 -16.29
CA LEU A 49 18.10 4.48 -17.28
C LEU A 49 19.54 3.97 -17.30
N SER A 50 20.53 4.86 -17.15
CA SER A 50 21.95 4.50 -17.05
C SER A 50 22.26 3.69 -15.79
N LEU A 51 21.54 3.91 -14.70
CA LEU A 51 21.83 3.34 -13.37
C LEU A 51 21.01 2.10 -13.04
N LEU A 52 19.78 2.02 -13.54
CA LEU A 52 18.79 1.00 -13.17
C LEU A 52 18.42 0.09 -14.36
N GLY A 53 19.11 0.28 -15.49
CA GLY A 53 18.84 -0.42 -16.75
C GLY A 53 17.57 0.08 -17.45
N GLY A 54 17.32 -0.44 -18.66
CA GLY A 54 16.22 -0.01 -19.53
C GLY A 54 14.80 -0.10 -18.92
N HIS A 55 14.64 -0.76 -17.78
CA HIS A 55 13.36 -1.01 -17.11
C HIS A 55 12.92 0.09 -16.14
N PHE A 56 13.73 1.12 -15.87
CA PHE A 56 13.36 2.16 -14.90
C PHE A 56 12.04 2.86 -15.27
N GLY A 57 11.83 3.16 -16.56
CA GLY A 57 10.59 3.78 -17.03
C GLY A 57 9.37 2.92 -16.73
N GLU A 58 9.42 1.64 -17.08
CA GLU A 58 8.33 0.68 -16.83
C GLU A 58 8.03 0.55 -15.33
N LEU A 59 9.06 0.44 -14.49
CA LEU A 59 8.91 0.36 -13.03
C LEU A 59 8.24 1.62 -12.45
N THR A 60 8.60 2.81 -12.95
CA THR A 60 7.98 4.06 -12.51
C THR A 60 6.54 4.21 -12.97
N GLU A 61 6.18 3.69 -14.14
CA GLU A 61 4.80 3.65 -14.62
C GLU A 61 3.95 2.71 -13.76
N ILE A 62 4.45 1.49 -13.48
CA ILE A 62 3.80 0.54 -12.56
C ILE A 62 3.57 1.17 -11.19
N LEU A 63 4.55 1.90 -10.64
CA LEU A 63 4.39 2.60 -9.36
C LEU A 63 3.27 3.64 -9.39
N ARG A 64 3.23 4.47 -10.44
CA ARG A 64 2.21 5.51 -10.60
C ARG A 64 0.82 4.91 -10.71
N ASP A 65 0.63 3.91 -11.56
CA ASP A 65 -0.68 3.31 -11.76
C ASP A 65 -1.14 2.56 -10.51
N SER A 66 -0.22 1.87 -9.84
CA SER A 66 -0.53 1.13 -8.60
C SER A 66 -0.89 2.06 -7.44
N ILE A 67 -0.21 3.20 -7.28
CA ILE A 67 -0.55 4.14 -6.20
C ILE A 67 -1.90 4.81 -6.45
N VAL A 68 -2.21 5.20 -7.69
CA VAL A 68 -3.52 5.76 -8.06
C VAL A 68 -4.63 4.75 -7.83
N GLN A 69 -4.43 3.49 -8.22
CA GLN A 69 -5.39 2.43 -7.98
C GLN A 69 -5.61 2.20 -6.47
N LEU A 70 -4.53 2.21 -5.69
CA LEU A 70 -4.59 2.06 -4.24
C LEU A 70 -5.36 3.21 -3.58
N GLU A 71 -5.10 4.46 -3.99
CA GLU A 71 -5.83 5.64 -3.53
C GLU A 71 -7.31 5.56 -3.82
N GLN A 72 -7.69 5.17 -5.05
CA GLN A 72 -9.09 5.01 -5.43
C GLN A 72 -9.79 3.94 -4.58
N LEU A 73 -9.18 2.76 -4.43
CA LEU A 73 -9.74 1.68 -3.63
C LEU A 73 -9.93 2.08 -2.15
N ILE A 74 -8.96 2.80 -1.58
CA ILE A 74 -9.08 3.30 -0.20
C ILE A 74 -10.20 4.35 -0.10
N ALA A 75 -10.31 5.25 -1.08
CA ALA A 75 -11.37 6.25 -1.15
C ALA A 75 -12.78 5.65 -1.36
N ASP A 76 -12.86 4.47 -1.97
CA ASP A 76 -14.13 3.75 -2.20
C ASP A 76 -14.63 3.00 -0.95
N GLY A 77 -13.79 2.82 0.08
CA GLY A 77 -14.14 2.10 1.31
C GLY A 77 -15.40 2.63 2.03
N PRO A 78 -15.57 3.96 2.21
CA PRO A 78 -16.81 4.54 2.72
C PRO A 78 -18.04 4.22 1.85
N ALA A 79 -17.92 4.31 0.52
CA ALA A 79 -19.00 3.99 -0.40
C ALA A 79 -19.36 2.49 -0.38
N LEU A 80 -18.38 1.62 -0.16
CA LEU A 80 -18.59 0.20 0.10
C LEU A 80 -19.43 -0.01 1.38
N CYS A 81 -19.10 0.68 2.48
CA CYS A 81 -19.89 0.59 3.71
C CYS A 81 -21.34 1.07 3.52
N GLU A 82 -21.54 2.20 2.84
CA GLU A 82 -22.89 2.73 2.60
C GLU A 82 -23.74 1.81 1.72
N ARG A 83 -23.15 1.20 0.68
CA ARG A 83 -23.83 0.19 -0.15
C ARG A 83 -24.22 -1.04 0.67
N ALA A 84 -23.31 -1.53 1.49
CA ALA A 84 -23.58 -2.72 2.30
C ALA A 84 -24.65 -2.47 3.37
N ARG A 85 -24.76 -1.24 3.89
CA ARG A 85 -25.80 -0.85 4.85
C ARG A 85 -27.22 -1.10 4.34
N ALA A 86 -27.46 -0.88 3.04
CA ALA A 86 -28.74 -1.15 2.40
C ALA A 86 -29.10 -2.65 2.38
N ASN A 87 -28.10 -3.53 2.51
CA ASN A 87 -28.22 -4.99 2.45
C ASN A 87 -28.03 -5.69 3.81
N GLY A 88 -28.11 -4.94 4.92
CA GLY A 88 -27.96 -5.49 6.28
C GLY A 88 -26.55 -5.37 6.87
N GLY A 89 -25.65 -4.62 6.22
CA GLY A 89 -24.30 -4.32 6.67
C GLY A 89 -23.23 -5.12 5.91
N LEU A 90 -21.96 -4.71 6.08
CA LEU A 90 -20.83 -5.32 5.40
C LEU A 90 -20.51 -6.71 5.96
N SER A 91 -20.44 -7.71 5.10
CA SER A 91 -20.05 -9.08 5.45
C SER A 91 -18.53 -9.27 5.49
N ASP A 92 -18.06 -10.32 6.17
CA ASP A 92 -16.64 -10.70 6.14
C ASP A 92 -16.16 -11.09 4.73
N GLN A 93 -17.05 -11.62 3.89
CA GLN A 93 -16.73 -11.93 2.49
C GLN A 93 -16.45 -10.66 1.69
N GLU A 94 -17.28 -9.62 1.86
CA GLU A 94 -17.06 -8.32 1.21
C GLU A 94 -15.78 -7.64 1.72
N LEU A 95 -15.49 -7.76 3.02
CA LEU A 95 -14.21 -7.30 3.57
C LEU A 95 -13.01 -8.05 2.96
N HIS A 96 -13.15 -9.36 2.75
CA HIS A 96 -12.09 -10.17 2.14
C HIS A 96 -11.85 -9.79 0.67
N VAL A 97 -12.92 -9.54 -0.10
CA VAL A 97 -12.82 -9.03 -1.47
C VAL A 97 -12.14 -7.66 -1.47
N TYR A 98 -12.56 -6.76 -0.59
CA TYR A 98 -11.96 -5.44 -0.47
C TYR A 98 -10.46 -5.49 -0.13
N ARG A 99 -10.07 -6.38 0.80
CA ARG A 99 -8.66 -6.67 1.08
C ARG A 99 -7.93 -7.14 -0.17
N HIS A 100 -8.47 -8.11 -0.89
CA HIS A 100 -7.86 -8.67 -2.09
C HIS A 100 -7.60 -7.60 -3.15
N ASP A 101 -8.57 -6.72 -3.39
CA ASP A 101 -8.47 -5.65 -4.37
C ASP A 101 -7.36 -4.65 -4.02
N ILE A 102 -7.19 -4.33 -2.73
CA ILE A 102 -6.10 -3.46 -2.23
C ILE A 102 -4.73 -4.14 -2.31
N MET A 103 -4.67 -5.44 -2.02
CA MET A 103 -3.40 -6.18 -1.92
C MET A 103 -2.65 -6.28 -3.25
N THR A 104 -3.37 -6.28 -4.38
CA THR A 104 -2.76 -6.34 -5.72
C THR A 104 -1.89 -5.10 -6.02
N PRO A 105 -2.42 -3.86 -6.04
CA PRO A 105 -1.61 -2.66 -6.27
C PRO A 105 -0.56 -2.46 -5.18
N LEU A 106 -0.86 -2.78 -3.91
CA LEU A 106 0.16 -2.72 -2.85
C LEU A 106 1.32 -3.69 -3.11
N GLY A 107 1.03 -4.90 -3.58
CA GLY A 107 2.04 -5.89 -3.97
C GLY A 107 2.97 -5.38 -5.06
N ASN A 108 2.43 -4.66 -6.05
CA ASN A 108 3.21 -4.02 -7.10
C ASN A 108 4.14 -2.94 -6.53
N VAL A 109 3.61 -2.03 -5.70
CA VAL A 109 4.41 -0.97 -5.06
C VAL A 109 5.58 -1.56 -4.28
N ARG A 110 5.33 -2.58 -3.46
CA ARG A 110 6.37 -3.26 -2.67
C ARG A 110 7.40 -3.96 -3.55
N SER A 111 6.95 -4.63 -4.60
CA SER A 111 7.84 -5.35 -5.51
C SER A 111 8.78 -4.39 -6.21
N VAL A 112 8.25 -3.27 -6.72
CA VAL A 112 9.08 -2.24 -7.37
C VAL A 112 10.02 -1.56 -6.37
N ALA A 113 9.55 -1.18 -5.18
CA ALA A 113 10.39 -0.58 -4.15
C ALA A 113 11.59 -1.48 -3.79
N ARG A 114 11.35 -2.79 -3.63
CA ARG A 114 12.41 -3.77 -3.36
C ARG A 114 13.35 -3.96 -4.54
N LEU A 115 12.83 -3.98 -5.77
CA LEU A 115 13.66 -4.08 -6.96
C LEU A 115 14.61 -2.89 -7.04
N LEU A 116 14.07 -1.67 -6.93
CA LEU A 116 14.86 -0.43 -6.91
C LEU A 116 15.90 -0.41 -5.80
N GLY A 117 15.58 -0.97 -4.63
CA GLY A 117 16.50 -1.06 -3.49
C GLY A 117 17.61 -2.10 -3.67
N ARG A 118 17.41 -3.11 -4.53
CA ARG A 118 18.38 -4.18 -4.81
C ARG A 118 19.27 -3.90 -6.01
N THR A 119 18.83 -3.06 -6.95
CA THR A 119 19.55 -2.79 -8.22
C THR A 119 20.83 -1.97 -8.11
N GLY A 120 21.32 -1.64 -6.91
CA GLY A 120 22.72 -1.25 -6.74
C GLY A 120 22.95 -0.23 -5.64
N THR A 121 23.74 -0.56 -4.63
CA THR A 121 24.27 0.44 -3.70
C THR A 121 25.36 1.31 -4.34
N ASP A 122 25.96 0.86 -5.43
CA ASP A 122 27.07 1.53 -6.09
C ASP A 122 26.56 2.45 -7.20
N GLY A 123 26.75 3.75 -7.03
CA GLY A 123 26.42 4.77 -8.03
C GLY A 123 24.98 5.28 -8.02
N ILE A 124 24.07 4.73 -7.19
CA ILE A 124 22.74 5.32 -7.00
C ILE A 124 22.84 6.62 -6.18
N PRO A 125 22.28 7.75 -6.67
CA PRO A 125 22.20 8.99 -5.91
C PRO A 125 21.56 8.79 -4.53
N PRO A 126 22.10 9.40 -3.46
CA PRO A 126 21.57 9.26 -2.09
C PRO A 126 20.07 9.54 -1.97
N ASP A 127 19.57 10.49 -2.76
CA ASP A 127 18.15 10.88 -2.77
C ASP A 127 17.25 9.78 -3.36
N ILE A 128 17.71 9.05 -4.39
CA ILE A 128 16.99 7.88 -4.93
C ILE A 128 16.96 6.79 -3.87
N ALA A 129 18.11 6.49 -3.26
CA ALA A 129 18.19 5.46 -2.21
C ALA A 129 17.30 5.81 -1.00
N ALA A 130 17.21 7.08 -0.62
CA ALA A 130 16.31 7.55 0.43
C ALA A 130 14.84 7.40 0.03
N SER A 131 14.47 7.84 -1.18
CA SER A 131 13.09 7.73 -1.67
C SER A 131 12.63 6.27 -1.75
N THR A 132 13.50 5.36 -2.20
CA THR A 132 13.20 3.93 -2.25
C THR A 132 13.03 3.31 -0.86
N ARG A 133 13.85 3.70 0.13
CA ARG A 133 13.67 3.24 1.52
C ARG A 133 12.35 3.74 2.11
N ASN A 134 12.05 5.03 1.94
CA ASN A 134 10.79 5.62 2.40
C ASN A 134 9.58 4.92 1.77
N LEU A 135 9.68 4.55 0.49
CA LEU A 135 8.63 3.80 -0.20
C LEU A 135 8.47 2.38 0.36
N ASP A 136 9.56 1.65 0.61
CA ASP A 136 9.48 0.30 1.21
C ASP A 136 8.91 0.35 2.64
N GLU A 137 9.31 1.34 3.45
CA GLU A 137 8.78 1.58 4.79
C GLU A 137 7.27 1.90 4.76
N ALA A 138 6.85 2.84 3.91
CA ALA A 138 5.44 3.18 3.76
C ALA A 138 4.61 1.98 3.29
N ALA A 139 5.13 1.21 2.31
CA ALA A 139 4.44 0.04 1.81
C ALA A 139 4.39 -1.13 2.82
N ARG A 140 5.36 -1.21 3.73
CA ARG A 140 5.30 -2.12 4.88
C ARG A 140 4.24 -1.69 5.88
N GLU A 141 4.14 -0.40 6.18
CA GLU A 141 3.13 0.11 7.11
C GLU A 141 1.71 -0.06 6.54
N LEU A 142 1.50 0.20 5.24
CA LEU A 142 0.24 -0.08 4.55
C LEU A 142 -0.17 -1.56 4.73
N LEU A 143 0.77 -2.49 4.53
CA LEU A 143 0.52 -3.92 4.71
C LEU A 143 0.16 -4.26 6.16
N ASP A 144 0.93 -3.74 7.13
CA ASP A 144 0.70 -4.02 8.55
C ASP A 144 -0.71 -3.58 8.99
N ILE A 145 -1.20 -2.45 8.48
CA ILE A 145 -2.56 -1.96 8.74
C ILE A 145 -3.60 -2.89 8.13
N ILE A 146 -3.44 -3.24 6.85
CA ILE A 146 -4.37 -4.13 6.14
C ILE A 146 -4.42 -5.47 6.85
N ASP A 147 -3.28 -6.10 7.12
CA ASP A 147 -3.23 -7.39 7.78
C ASP A 147 -3.80 -7.34 9.20
N ALA A 148 -3.54 -6.28 9.98
CA ALA A 148 -4.10 -6.17 11.32
C ALA A 148 -5.62 -6.08 11.36
N LEU A 149 -6.24 -5.41 10.37
CA LEU A 149 -7.68 -5.16 10.32
C LEU A 149 -8.45 -6.16 9.45
N THR A 150 -7.76 -6.96 8.65
CA THR A 150 -8.37 -7.94 7.75
C THR A 150 -7.91 -9.38 7.99
N ALA A 151 -6.98 -9.61 8.93
CA ALA A 151 -6.57 -10.94 9.33
C ALA A 151 -7.80 -11.81 9.59
N TRP A 152 -7.93 -12.85 8.79
CA TRP A 152 -8.83 -13.94 9.09
C TRP A 152 -8.20 -14.64 10.29
N GLN A 153 -8.84 -14.57 11.46
CA GLN A 153 -8.58 -15.62 12.43
C GLN A 153 -9.03 -16.90 11.74
N GLU A 154 -8.06 -17.68 11.23
CA GLU A 154 -8.21 -19.13 11.23
C GLU A 154 -8.76 -19.44 12.62
N ARG A 155 -10.02 -19.86 12.64
CA ARG A 155 -10.68 -20.30 13.86
C ARG A 155 -9.74 -21.31 14.48
N ALA A 156 -9.10 -20.95 15.59
CA ALA A 156 -8.57 -21.94 16.50
C ALA A 156 -9.76 -22.88 16.77
N GLY A 157 -9.60 -24.13 16.33
CA GLY A 157 -10.61 -25.17 16.47
C GLY A 157 -11.04 -25.38 17.91
#